data_AF-A0A1Y1YBT1-F1
#
_entry.id   AF-A0A1Y1YBT1-F1
#
_cell.length_a   1.000
_cell.length_b   1.000
_cell.length_c   1.000
_cell.angle_alpha   90.00
_cell.angle_beta   90.00
_cell.angle_gamma   90.00
#
_symmetry.space_group_name_H-M   'P 1'
#
loop_
_entity.id
_entity.type
_entity.pdbx_description
1 polymer ?
#
loop_
_entity_poly.entity_id
_entity_poly.type
_entity_poly.pdbx_seq_one_letter_code
_entity_poly.pdbx_strand_id
1 'polypeptide(L)' 'MYKDTRPKICFLCLGNDKLLTQSRIYSFYTLGDLSKHFKRKHLQHIKERDRLRCNVCQVDLDSKMHLQRHAHDIHGTVS' A
#
# COMPACT_ATOMS: atom_id res chain seq x y z
N MET A 1 1.68 -17.47 -21.32
CA MET A 1 1.54 -16.15 -20.67
C MET A 1 1.49 -16.36 -19.17
N TYR A 2 2.62 -16.17 -18.48
CA TYR A 2 2.61 -16.16 -17.01
C TYR A 2 1.76 -14.96 -16.59
N LYS A 3 0.59 -15.21 -16.00
CA LYS A 3 -0.21 -14.14 -15.42
C LYS A 3 0.59 -13.64 -14.23
N ASP A 4 1.32 -12.54 -14.39
CA ASP A 4 1.90 -11.77 -13.30
C ASP A 4 0.83 -11.59 -12.23
N THR A 5 0.90 -12.41 -11.20
CA THR A 5 -0.18 -12.50 -10.22
C THR A 5 0.01 -11.29 -9.33
N ARG A 6 -0.84 -10.28 -9.51
CA ARG A 6 -0.76 -9.05 -8.73
C ARG A 6 -0.64 -9.39 -7.24
N PRO A 7 0.38 -8.84 -6.54
CA PRO A 7 0.59 -9.17 -5.14
C PRO A 7 -0.65 -8.77 -4.33
N LYS A 8 -1.10 -9.68 -3.47
CA LYS A 8 -2.22 -9.45 -2.55
C LYS A 8 -1.73 -8.98 -1.18
N ILE A 9 -0.55 -8.36 -1.11
CA ILE A 9 0.06 -7.86 0.12
C ILE A 9 0.04 -6.34 0.09
N CYS A 10 -0.21 -5.71 1.24
CA CYS A 10 -0.15 -4.26 1.33
C CYS A 10 1.30 -3.77 1.42
N PHE A 11 1.76 -3.05 0.40
CA PHE A 11 3.13 -2.52 0.34
C PHE A 11 3.47 -1.55 1.48
N LEU A 12 2.47 -0.79 1.99
CA LEU A 12 2.68 0.08 3.16
C LEU A 12 2.86 -0.72 4.45
N CYS A 13 2.12 -1.82 4.63
CA CYS A 13 2.33 -2.72 5.77
C CYS A 13 3.68 -3.43 5.65
N LEU A 14 4.03 -3.89 4.45
CA LEU A 14 5.30 -4.55 4.18
C LEU A 14 6.49 -3.66 4.54
N GLY A 15 6.43 -2.38 4.16
CA GLY A 15 7.46 -1.37 4.47
C GLY A 15 7.38 -0.74 5.87
N ASN A 16 6.50 -1.20 6.77
CA ASN A 16 6.37 -0.62 8.10
C ASN A 16 7.06 -1.47 9.16
N ASP A 17 8.28 -1.10 9.54
CA ASP A 17 9.09 -1.82 10.53
C ASP A 17 8.56 -1.76 11.96
N LYS A 18 7.55 -0.92 12.23
CA LYS A 18 6.86 -0.87 13.53
C LYS A 18 5.82 -1.98 13.69
N LEU A 19 5.46 -2.68 12.61
CA LEU A 19 4.50 -3.78 12.65
C LEU A 19 5.22 -5.11 12.86
N LEU A 20 4.54 -6.04 13.53
CA LEU A 20 4.98 -7.44 13.62
C LEU A 20 5.09 -8.05 12.23
N THR A 21 6.08 -8.93 12.03
CA THR A 21 6.36 -9.57 10.73
C THR A 21 5.12 -10.19 10.11
N GLN A 22 4.28 -10.88 10.91
CA GLN A 22 3.03 -11.49 10.45
C GLN A 22 2.03 -10.49 9.86
N SER A 23 1.95 -9.27 10.42
CA SER A 23 1.10 -8.20 9.89
C SER A 23 1.70 -7.55 8.64
N ARG A 24 3.02 -7.49 8.53
CA ARG A 24 3.73 -6.93 7.36
C ARG A 24 3.55 -7.79 6.12
N ILE A 25 3.63 -9.11 6.28
CA ILE A 25 3.57 -10.08 5.17
C ILE A 25 2.16 -10.64 4.94
N TYR A 26 1.15 -10.07 5.59
CA TYR A 26 -0.22 -10.56 5.47
C TYR A 26 -0.70 -10.49 4.02
N SER A 27 -1.09 -11.64 3.48
CA SER A 27 -1.62 -11.80 2.13
C SER A 27 -3.14 -11.87 2.18
N PHE A 28 -3.79 -10.92 1.54
CA PHE A 28 -5.25 -10.83 1.46
C PHE A 28 -5.82 -11.92 0.55
N TYR A 29 -7.04 -12.36 0.85
CA TYR A 29 -7.73 -13.37 0.05
C TYR A 29 -8.01 -12.85 -1.37
N THR A 30 -8.55 -11.63 -1.47
CA THR A 30 -8.82 -10.94 -2.74
C THR A 30 -8.09 -9.60 -2.87
N LEU A 31 -7.92 -9.11 -4.10
CA LEU A 31 -7.44 -7.74 -4.36
C LEU A 31 -8.43 -6.68 -3.84
N GLY A 32 -9.73 -6.98 -3.83
CA GLY A 32 -10.74 -6.08 -3.28
C GLY A 32 -10.59 -5.87 -1.77
N ASP A 33 -10.21 -6.91 -1.03
CA ASP A 33 -9.94 -6.80 0.41
C ASP A 33 -8.69 -5.97 0.67
N LEU A 34 -7.64 -6.17 -0.15
CA LEU A 34 -6.44 -5.34 -0.12
C LEU A 34 -6.77 -3.86 -0.39
N SER A 35 -7.59 -3.56 -1.40
CA SER A 35 -8.04 -2.20 -1.71
C SER A 35 -8.82 -1.57 -0.56
N LYS A 36 -9.77 -2.31 0.03
CA LYS A 36 -10.53 -1.84 1.20
C LYS A 36 -9.61 -1.58 2.39
N HIS A 37 -8.66 -2.48 2.65
CA HIS A 37 -7.65 -2.30 3.69
C HIS A 37 -6.82 -1.04 3.45
N PHE A 38 -6.30 -0.85 2.23
CA PHE A 38 -5.51 0.32 1.87
C PHE A 38 -6.29 1.62 2.12
N LYS A 39 -7.55 1.66 1.69
CA LYS A 39 -8.42 2.84 1.88
C LYS A 39 -8.68 3.16 3.35
N ARG A 40 -9.08 2.16 4.14
CA ARG A 40 -9.48 2.34 5.54
C ARG A 40 -8.30 2.52 6.49
N LYS A 41 -7.23 1.74 6.32
CA LYS A 41 -6.10 1.73 7.25
C LYS A 41 -5.13 2.87 6.98
N HIS A 42 -4.88 3.17 5.70
CA HIS A 42 -3.88 4.15 5.29
C HIS A 42 -4.54 5.43 4.79
N LEU A 43 -5.32 5.40 3.71
CA LEU A 43 -5.81 6.64 3.07
C LEU A 43 -6.74 7.48 3.92
N GLN A 44 -7.54 6.88 4.82
CA GLN A 44 -8.46 7.61 5.68
C GLN A 44 -7.73 8.40 6.79
N HIS A 45 -6.54 7.98 7.20
CA HIS A 45 -5.82 8.59 8.33
C HIS A 45 -4.74 9.58 7.90
N ILE A 46 -4.48 9.72 6.59
CA ILE A 46 -3.53 10.69 6.04
C ILE A 46 -4.12 12.10 6.15
N LYS A 47 -3.36 12.99 6.79
CA LYS A 47 -3.62 14.43 6.88
C LYS A 47 -2.81 15.18 5.83
N GLU A 48 -3.22 16.42 5.54
CA GLU A 48 -2.62 17.26 4.49
C GLU A 48 -1.12 17.54 4.68
N ARG A 49 -0.61 17.48 5.92
CA ARG A 49 0.82 17.70 6.24
C ARG A 49 1.59 16.42 6.57
N ASP A 50 0.97 15.24 6.40
CA ASP A 50 1.69 13.99 6.63
C ASP A 50 2.76 13.79 5.56
N ARG A 51 3.99 13.49 6.01
CA ARG A 51 5.04 13.04 5.11
C ARG A 51 4.77 11.60 4.74
N LEU A 52 4.33 11.36 3.51
CA LEU A 52 4.07 10.02 3.00
C LEU A 52 5.34 9.50 2.35
N ARG A 53 5.71 8.27 2.68
CA ARG A 53 6.85 7.60 2.06
C ARG A 53 6.50 6.15 1.77
N CYS A 54 6.85 5.68 0.59
CA CYS A 54 6.83 4.26 0.29
C CYS A 54 8.17 3.66 0.71
N ASN A 55 8.24 2.97 1.85
CA ASN A 55 9.49 2.40 2.34
C ASN A 55 9.98 1.20 1.50
N VAL A 56 9.10 0.57 0.71
CA VAL A 56 9.48 -0.51 -0.22
C VAL A 56 10.24 0.04 -1.42
N CYS A 57 9.75 1.14 -2.00
CA CYS A 57 10.37 1.82 -3.15
C CYS A 57 11.36 2.91 -2.74
N GLN A 58 11.42 3.23 -1.45
CA GLN A 58 12.19 4.31 -0.83
C GLN A 58 11.89 5.73 -1.36
N VAL A 59 10.72 5.95 -1.97
CA VAL A 59 10.31 7.24 -2.55
C VAL A 59 9.42 8.03 -1.60
N ASP A 60 9.64 9.34 -1.53
CA ASP A 60 8.76 10.30 -0.87
C ASP A 60 7.57 10.67 -1.77
N LEU A 61 6.40 10.74 -1.15
CA LEU A 61 5.13 10.96 -1.82
C LEU A 61 4.53 12.25 -1.25
N ASP A 62 4.50 13.26 -2.10
CA ASP A 62 4.13 14.62 -1.72
C ASP A 62 2.68 14.76 -1.24
N SER A 63 1.77 13.94 -1.78
CA SER A 63 0.33 14.12 -1.57
C SER A 63 -0.40 12.78 -1.54
N LYS A 64 -1.59 12.77 -0.92
CA LYS A 64 -2.50 11.60 -0.92
C LYS A 64 -2.78 11.09 -2.33
N MET A 65 -3.03 12.00 -3.29
CA MET A 65 -3.24 11.64 -4.70
C MET A 65 -1.99 10.97 -5.31
N HIS A 66 -0.80 11.47 -4.98
CA HIS A 66 0.47 10.89 -5.44
C HIS A 66 0.65 9.46 -4.88
N LEU A 67 0.32 9.24 -3.60
CA LEU A 67 0.32 7.90 -3.01
C LEU A 67 -0.69 6.96 -3.68
N GLN A 68 -1.89 7.42 -4.00
CA GLN A 68 -2.90 6.60 -4.69
C GLN A 68 -2.44 6.19 -6.09
N ARG A 69 -1.85 7.12 -6.84
CA ARG A 69 -1.29 6.85 -8.16
C ARG A 69 -0.11 5.88 -8.07
N HIS A 70 0.82 6.10 -7.13
CA HIS A 70 1.95 5.21 -6.88
C HIS A 70 1.48 3.79 -6.52
N ALA A 71 0.45 3.67 -5.67
CA ALA A 71 -0.15 2.39 -5.30
C ALA A 71 -0.69 1.63 -6.53
N HIS A 72 -1.32 2.33 -7.47
CA HIS A 72 -1.86 1.75 -8.70
C HIS A 72 -0.76 1.34 -9.68
N ASP A 73 0.11 2.29 -10.03
CA ASP A 73 1.09 2.17 -11.11
C ASP A 73 2.21 1.19 -10.74
N ILE A 74 2.68 1.19 -9.48
CA ILE A 74 3.85 0.41 -9.04
C ILE A 74 3.44 -0.88 -8.33
N HIS A 75 2.37 -0.85 -7.53
CA HIS A 75 1.98 -1.98 -6.69
C HIS A 75 0.67 -2.64 -7.12
N GLY A 76 0.02 -2.17 -8.20
CA GLY A 76 -1.24 -2.73 -8.69
C GLY A 76 -2.40 -2.64 -7.69
N THR A 77 -2.26 -1.84 -6.63
CA THR A 77 -3.24 -1.65 -5.56
C THR A 77 -4.16 -0.50 -5.97
N VAL A 78 -5.40 -0.84 -6.30
CA VAL A 78 -6.45 0.13 -6.65
C VAL A 78 -7.13 0.67 -5.39
N SER A 79 -7.55 1.94 -5.39
CA SER A 79 -8.34 2.56 -4.30
C SER A 79 -9.80 2.68 -4.65
#